data_AF-A0A6A7Z669-F1
#
_entry.id   AF-A0A6A7Z669-F1
#
_cell.length_a   1.000
_cell.length_b   1.000
_cell.length_c   1.000
_cell.angle_alpha   90.00
_cell.angle_beta   90.00
_cell.angle_gamma   90.00
#
_symmetry.space_group_name_H-M   'P 1'
#
loop_
_entity.id
_entity.type
_entity.pdbx_description
1 polymer ?
#
loop_
_entity_poly.entity_id
_entity_poly.type
_entity_poly.pdbx_seq_one_letter_code
_entity_poly.pdbx_strand_id
1 'polypeptide(L)'
;IHRDEATPHLSAFVVPLTQDKRLSAKEFIGSRDKMRADQTTYAACVVDLGLERGIEGSKATHQTIQQHYAAVERGVQPLVAITPKAVEPRVLRKGLFSSDVETPEAVAERLTKRINERYAGTIARASTALQERRRAKEMQDTANSLRKRLEALQEPFKGLSKAQMAEVLQV
;
A
#
# COMPACT_ATOMS: atom_id res chain seq x y z
N ILE A 1 -12.88 7.04 -15.44
CA ILE A 1 -11.43 7.34 -15.42
C ILE A 1 -11.25 8.60 -14.61
N HIS A 2 -10.42 8.58 -13.58
CA HIS A 2 -10.08 9.74 -12.76
C HIS A 2 -8.71 10.27 -13.19
N ARG A 3 -8.60 11.59 -13.32
CA ARG A 3 -7.38 12.32 -13.76
C ARG A 3 -7.06 13.53 -12.86
N ASP A 4 -7.83 13.69 -11.80
CA ASP A 4 -7.81 14.75 -10.80
C ASP A 4 -7.03 14.35 -9.53
N GLU A 5 -6.40 13.19 -9.55
CA GLU A 5 -5.53 12.67 -8.49
C GLU A 5 -4.07 12.57 -8.96
N ALA A 6 -3.16 12.19 -8.05
CA ALA A 6 -1.72 12.10 -8.31
C ALA A 6 -1.36 11.16 -9.48
N THR A 7 -2.09 10.04 -9.62
CA THR A 7 -1.91 9.08 -10.72
C THR A 7 -3.25 8.83 -11.40
N PRO A 8 -3.36 9.05 -12.72
CA PRO A 8 -4.57 8.71 -13.46
C PRO A 8 -4.91 7.22 -13.32
N HIS A 9 -6.16 6.91 -12.97
CA HIS A 9 -6.61 5.53 -12.78
C HIS A 9 -8.06 5.32 -13.24
N LEU A 10 -8.46 4.06 -13.44
CA LEU A 10 -9.78 3.66 -13.90
C LEU A 10 -10.43 2.73 -12.88
N SER A 11 -11.62 3.11 -12.41
CA SER A 11 -12.56 2.20 -11.75
C SER A 11 -13.53 1.66 -12.78
N ALA A 12 -13.51 0.34 -12.98
CA ALA A 12 -14.43 -0.36 -13.87
C ALA A 12 -15.30 -1.33 -13.05
N PHE A 13 -16.60 -1.34 -13.33
CA PHE A 13 -17.55 -2.27 -12.72
C PHE A 13 -17.92 -3.32 -13.75
N VAL A 14 -17.62 -4.59 -13.44
CA VAL A 14 -17.89 -5.72 -14.34
C VAL A 14 -18.98 -6.59 -13.71
N VAL A 15 -20.03 -6.86 -14.47
CA VAL A 15 -21.09 -7.79 -14.05
C VAL A 15 -20.60 -9.22 -14.34
N PRO A 16 -20.49 -10.08 -13.31
CA PRO A 16 -19.93 -11.42 -13.48
C PRO A 16 -20.98 -12.40 -14.02
N LEU A 17 -21.44 -12.18 -15.25
CA LEU A 17 -22.43 -13.02 -15.93
C LEU A 17 -21.74 -14.21 -16.60
N THR A 18 -22.05 -15.42 -16.14
CA THR A 18 -21.50 -16.67 -16.67
C THR A 18 -22.16 -17.07 -18.00
N GLN A 19 -21.57 -18.02 -18.72
CA GLN A 19 -22.13 -18.50 -20.00
C GLN A 19 -23.53 -19.09 -19.85
N ASP A 20 -23.82 -19.71 -18.70
CA ASP A 20 -25.14 -20.21 -18.31
C ASP A 20 -26.05 -19.15 -17.66
N LYS A 21 -25.70 -17.86 -17.77
CA LYS A 21 -26.46 -16.69 -17.32
C LYS A 21 -26.64 -16.54 -15.81
N ARG A 22 -25.81 -17.17 -14.99
CA ARG A 22 -25.74 -16.93 -13.54
C ARG A 22 -24.85 -15.73 -13.22
N LEU A 23 -25.06 -15.13 -12.05
CA LEU A 23 -24.15 -14.12 -11.52
C LEU A 23 -23.14 -14.80 -10.58
N SER A 24 -21.90 -14.98 -11.03
CA SER A 24 -20.87 -15.70 -10.27
C SER A 24 -19.47 -15.12 -10.50
N ALA A 25 -19.02 -14.23 -9.60
CA ALA A 25 -17.64 -13.73 -9.62
C ALA A 25 -16.61 -14.85 -9.40
N LYS A 26 -16.99 -15.90 -8.65
CA LYS A 26 -16.14 -17.07 -8.39
C LYS A 26 -15.68 -17.75 -9.68
N GLU A 27 -16.51 -17.72 -10.73
CA GLU A 27 -16.17 -18.35 -12.01
C GLU A 27 -15.06 -17.60 -12.75
N PHE A 28 -14.91 -16.31 -12.52
CA PHE A 28 -13.89 -15.47 -13.14
C PHE A 28 -12.66 -15.30 -12.24
N ILE A 29 -12.85 -14.84 -11.00
CA ILE A 29 -11.77 -14.44 -10.08
C ILE A 29 -11.68 -15.30 -8.81
N GLY A 30 -12.36 -16.45 -8.77
CA GLY A 30 -12.49 -17.25 -7.55
C GLY A 30 -11.30 -18.14 -7.18
N SER A 31 -10.26 -18.22 -8.01
CA SER A 31 -9.06 -19.00 -7.70
C SER A 31 -7.77 -18.21 -7.93
N ARG A 32 -6.72 -18.59 -7.19
CA ARG A 32 -5.40 -17.97 -7.31
C ARG A 32 -4.82 -18.11 -8.71
N ASP A 33 -5.02 -19.26 -9.34
CA ASP A 33 -4.49 -19.52 -10.69
C ASP A 33 -5.21 -18.69 -11.75
N LYS A 34 -6.53 -18.46 -11.61
CA LYS A 34 -7.28 -17.56 -12.50
C LYS A 34 -6.80 -16.13 -12.38
N MET A 35 -6.68 -15.61 -11.15
CA MET A 35 -6.14 -14.25 -10.94
C MET A 35 -4.69 -14.11 -11.45
N ARG A 36 -3.87 -15.15 -11.32
CA ARG A 36 -2.51 -15.15 -11.88
C ARG A 36 -2.53 -15.11 -13.42
N ALA A 37 -3.42 -15.89 -14.04
CA ALA A 37 -3.60 -15.91 -15.48
C ALA A 37 -4.12 -14.56 -15.98
N ASP A 38 -5.10 -13.95 -15.31
CA ASP A 38 -5.64 -12.62 -15.64
C ASP A 38 -4.55 -11.54 -15.60
N GLN A 39 -3.65 -11.56 -14.61
CA GLN A 39 -2.51 -10.64 -14.58
C GLN A 39 -1.56 -10.83 -15.77
N THR A 40 -1.36 -12.08 -16.19
CA THR A 40 -0.51 -12.41 -17.35
C THR A 40 -1.17 -11.98 -18.67
N THR A 41 -2.45 -12.29 -18.86
CA THR A 41 -3.19 -11.92 -20.08
C THR A 41 -3.35 -10.42 -20.18
N TYR A 42 -3.63 -9.74 -19.07
CA TYR A 42 -3.72 -8.28 -19.04
C TYR A 42 -2.40 -7.63 -19.45
N ALA A 43 -1.26 -8.07 -18.89
CA ALA A 43 0.05 -7.55 -19.25
C ALA A 43 0.39 -7.75 -20.74
N ALA A 44 -0.02 -8.88 -21.34
CA ALA A 44 0.14 -9.12 -22.77
C ALA A 44 -0.70 -8.15 -23.62
N CYS A 45 -1.89 -7.78 -23.16
CA CYS A 45 -2.78 -6.83 -23.85
C CYS A 45 -2.32 -5.37 -23.80
N VAL A 46 -1.41 -5.02 -22.87
CA VAL A 46 -0.95 -3.63 -22.66
C VAL A 46 0.55 -3.45 -22.89
N VAL A 47 1.19 -4.44 -23.52
CA VAL A 47 2.64 -4.44 -23.78
C VAL A 47 3.06 -3.26 -24.67
N ASP A 48 2.18 -2.83 -25.57
CA ASP A 48 2.36 -1.68 -26.46
C ASP A 48 2.45 -0.35 -25.70
N LEU A 49 1.93 -0.30 -24.48
CA LEU A 49 2.04 0.86 -23.58
C LEU A 49 3.38 0.90 -22.81
N GLY A 50 4.28 -0.06 -23.05
CA GLY A 50 5.55 -0.19 -22.34
C GLY A 50 5.40 -0.67 -20.89
N LEU A 51 4.26 -1.29 -20.56
CA LEU A 51 4.00 -1.84 -19.24
C LEU A 51 4.44 -3.30 -19.16
N GLU A 52 5.07 -3.66 -18.04
CA GLU A 52 5.52 -5.02 -17.76
C GLU A 52 4.65 -5.70 -16.71
N ARG A 53 4.61 -7.03 -16.78
CA ARG A 53 3.93 -7.85 -15.77
C ARG A 53 4.62 -7.72 -14.42
N GLY A 54 3.83 -7.51 -13.35
CA GLY A 54 4.34 -7.61 -11.99
C GLY A 54 4.92 -8.99 -11.66
N ILE A 55 5.70 -9.09 -10.57
CA ILE A 55 6.39 -10.34 -10.20
C ILE A 55 5.38 -11.45 -9.90
N GLU A 56 5.47 -12.58 -10.61
CA GLU A 56 4.64 -13.74 -10.33
C GLU A 56 4.92 -14.31 -8.95
N GLY A 57 3.86 -14.57 -8.18
CA GLY A 57 4.02 -15.08 -6.82
C GLY A 57 4.57 -14.05 -5.84
N SER A 58 4.46 -12.75 -6.17
CA SER A 58 4.74 -11.66 -5.25
C SER A 58 4.09 -11.90 -3.89
N LYS A 59 4.85 -11.65 -2.82
CA LYS A 59 4.39 -11.71 -1.43
C LYS A 59 3.85 -10.36 -0.95
N ALA A 60 3.76 -9.37 -1.84
CA ALA A 60 3.27 -8.05 -1.51
C ALA A 60 1.80 -8.08 -1.06
N THR A 61 1.50 -7.34 0.00
CA THR A 61 0.16 -7.24 0.58
C THR A 61 -0.55 -5.95 0.14
N HIS A 62 -1.86 -6.03 -0.14
CA HIS A 62 -2.67 -4.84 -0.45
C HIS A 62 -2.75 -3.90 0.76
N GLN A 63 -2.67 -2.59 0.51
CA GLN A 63 -2.66 -1.56 1.55
C GLN A 63 -3.62 -0.43 1.15
N THR A 64 -4.45 0.02 2.10
CA THR A 64 -5.32 1.19 1.95
C THR A 64 -4.55 2.46 2.29
N ILE A 65 -4.63 3.51 1.44
CA ILE A 65 -3.72 4.68 1.52
C ILE A 65 -4.46 6.04 1.63
N GLN A 66 -5.71 6.04 2.12
CA GLN A 66 -6.60 7.20 1.93
C GLN A 66 -6.20 8.47 2.72
N GLN A 67 -5.64 8.35 3.92
CA GLN A 67 -5.31 9.52 4.77
C GLN A 67 -3.80 9.87 4.78
N HIS A 68 -2.98 9.07 4.11
CA HIS A 68 -1.53 9.12 4.25
C HIS A 68 -0.87 10.20 3.38
N TYR A 69 -1.23 10.28 2.10
CA TYR A 69 -0.55 11.16 1.13
C TYR A 69 -0.69 12.67 1.46
N ALA A 70 -1.88 13.11 1.86
CA ALA A 70 -2.14 14.51 2.22
C ALA A 70 -1.32 14.99 3.44
N ALA A 71 -0.82 14.08 4.27
CA ALA A 71 0.04 14.42 5.40
C ALA A 71 1.54 14.38 5.03
N VAL A 72 1.95 13.49 4.12
CA VAL A 72 3.34 13.44 3.60
C VAL A 72 3.72 14.75 2.90
N GLU A 73 2.82 15.29 2.06
CA GLU A 73 3.05 16.55 1.34
C GLU A 73 3.23 17.77 2.25
N ARG A 74 2.57 17.79 3.41
CA ARG A 74 2.70 18.87 4.41
C ARG A 74 4.08 18.94 5.07
N GLY A 75 4.92 17.92 4.89
CA GLY A 75 6.30 17.89 5.36
C GLY A 75 6.47 17.70 6.87
N VAL A 76 7.72 17.60 7.32
CA VAL A 76 8.07 17.51 8.74
C VAL A 76 8.20 18.92 9.31
N GLN A 77 7.43 19.20 10.34
CA GLN A 77 7.52 20.45 11.08
C GLN A 77 8.55 20.31 12.21
N PRO A 78 9.29 21.38 12.54
CA PRO A 78 10.22 21.38 13.68
C PRO A 78 9.49 21.20 15.02
N LEU A 79 10.25 20.91 16.08
CA LEU A 79 9.76 20.63 17.43
C LEU A 79 8.62 21.57 17.87
N VAL A 80 7.53 21.01 18.39
CA VAL A 80 6.47 21.79 19.02
C VAL A 80 6.86 22.07 20.47
N ALA A 81 7.11 23.34 20.80
CA ALA A 81 7.23 23.78 22.18
C ALA A 81 5.85 24.16 22.73
N ILE A 82 5.39 23.47 23.78
CA ILE A 82 4.20 23.88 24.53
C ILE A 82 4.64 24.99 25.49
N THR A 83 4.07 26.19 25.32
CA THR A 83 4.31 27.30 26.24
C THR A 83 3.39 27.20 27.46
N PRO A 84 3.78 27.71 28.64
CA PRO A 84 2.92 27.70 29.84
C PRO A 84 1.52 28.30 29.57
N LYS A 85 1.47 29.41 28.82
CA LYS A 85 0.23 30.06 28.38
C LYS A 85 -0.69 29.18 27.52
N ALA A 86 -0.16 28.14 26.87
CA ALA A 86 -0.97 27.23 26.05
C ALA A 86 -1.79 26.25 26.91
N VAL A 87 -1.34 25.98 28.13
CA VAL A 87 -1.96 25.10 29.14
C VAL A 87 -3.01 25.84 29.97
N GLU A 88 -2.99 27.17 29.95
CA GLU A 88 -3.98 27.98 30.66
C GLU A 88 -5.38 27.84 30.01
N PRO A 89 -6.42 27.67 30.85
CA PRO A 89 -7.81 27.70 30.39
C PRO A 89 -8.17 29.03 29.73
N ARG A 90 -8.84 28.97 28.58
CA ARG A 90 -9.32 30.17 27.88
C ARG A 90 -10.74 30.52 28.32
N VAL A 91 -11.03 31.82 28.42
CA VAL A 91 -12.40 32.30 28.66
C VAL A 91 -13.19 32.15 27.36
N LEU A 92 -14.21 31.29 27.39
CA LEU A 92 -15.08 31.00 26.25
C LEU A 92 -16.14 32.08 26.09
N ARG A 93 -16.74 32.55 27.19
CA ARG A 93 -17.72 33.65 27.20
C ARG A 93 -17.57 34.49 28.48
N LYS A 94 -17.68 35.81 28.34
CA LYS A 94 -17.82 36.73 29.48
C LYS A 94 -19.29 37.11 29.65
N GLY A 95 -19.87 36.77 30.79
CA GLY A 95 -21.18 37.28 31.24
C GLY A 95 -21.04 38.50 32.16
N LEU A 96 -22.18 39.08 32.55
CA LEU A 96 -22.24 40.26 33.44
C LEU A 96 -21.78 39.95 34.88
N PHE A 97 -21.89 38.70 35.34
CA PHE A 97 -21.56 38.26 36.72
C PHE A 97 -20.65 37.03 36.80
N SER A 98 -20.39 36.33 35.69
CA SER A 98 -19.46 35.19 35.65
C SER A 98 -18.84 35.02 34.26
N SER A 99 -17.66 34.43 34.21
CA SER A 99 -16.99 34.02 32.97
C SER A 99 -17.03 32.51 32.82
N ASP A 100 -17.45 32.04 31.65
CA ASP A 100 -17.36 30.64 31.25
C ASP A 100 -15.96 30.36 30.71
N VAL A 101 -15.29 29.33 31.23
CA VAL A 101 -13.86 29.05 30.98
C VAL A 101 -13.73 27.60 30.53
N GLU A 102 -12.79 27.34 29.60
CA GLU A 102 -12.46 25.99 29.15
C GLU A 102 -12.22 25.05 30.34
N THR A 103 -12.85 23.88 30.32
CA THR A 103 -12.55 22.83 31.31
C THR A 103 -11.17 22.25 31.04
N PRO A 104 -10.53 21.61 32.04
CA PRO A 104 -9.25 20.92 31.84
C PRO A 104 -9.28 19.91 30.68
N GLU A 105 -10.40 19.22 30.48
CA GLU A 105 -10.61 18.28 29.38
C GLU A 105 -10.59 18.99 28.02
N ALA A 106 -11.27 20.14 27.91
CA ALA A 106 -11.28 20.95 26.69
C ALA A 106 -9.89 21.51 26.37
N VAL A 107 -9.11 21.90 27.39
CA VAL A 107 -7.71 22.30 27.22
C VAL A 107 -6.87 21.13 26.69
N ALA A 108 -7.03 19.94 27.28
CA ALA A 108 -6.32 18.73 26.86
C ALA A 108 -6.66 18.34 25.42
N GLU A 109 -7.93 18.37 25.03
CA GLU A 109 -8.37 18.08 23.67
C GLU A 109 -7.79 19.09 22.67
N ARG A 110 -7.86 20.40 22.98
CA ARG A 110 -7.30 21.47 22.15
C ARG A 110 -5.79 21.30 21.95
N LEU A 111 -5.05 21.00 23.01
CA LEU A 111 -3.60 20.76 22.93
C LEU A 111 -3.28 19.51 22.12
N THR A 112 -4.00 18.42 22.37
CA THR A 112 -3.84 17.14 21.65
C THR A 112 -4.09 17.33 20.15
N LYS A 113 -5.16 18.02 19.78
CA LYS A 113 -5.48 18.34 18.38
C LYS A 113 -4.37 19.16 17.72
N ARG A 114 -3.90 20.22 18.38
CA ARG A 114 -2.82 21.08 17.86
C ARG A 114 -1.52 20.30 17.67
N ILE A 115 -1.17 19.40 18.59
CA ILE A 115 0.01 18.54 18.48
C ILE A 115 -0.16 17.58 17.31
N ASN A 116 -1.28 16.85 17.24
CA ASN A 116 -1.55 15.90 16.17
C ASN A 116 -1.54 16.55 14.78
N GLU A 117 -2.12 17.74 14.63
CA GLU A 117 -2.08 18.49 13.36
C GLU A 117 -0.66 18.87 12.95
N ARG A 118 0.18 19.26 13.90
CA ARG A 118 1.57 19.66 13.65
C ARG A 118 2.49 18.46 13.37
N TYR A 119 2.26 17.34 14.05
CA TYR A 119 3.01 16.09 13.87
C TYR A 119 2.44 15.20 12.76
N ALA A 120 1.29 15.55 12.16
CA ALA A 120 0.65 14.76 11.12
C ALA A 120 1.62 14.37 9.99
N GLY A 121 2.44 15.30 9.51
CA GLY A 121 3.42 15.02 8.46
C GLY A 121 4.57 14.13 8.93
N THR A 122 5.01 14.25 10.18
CA THR A 122 6.02 13.36 10.77
C THR A 122 5.49 11.94 10.92
N ILE A 123 4.26 11.78 11.42
CA ILE A 123 3.58 10.48 11.54
C ILE A 123 3.39 9.87 10.15
N ALA A 124 3.02 10.67 9.16
CA ALA A 124 2.89 10.23 7.78
C ALA A 124 4.24 9.76 7.22
N ARG A 125 5.32 10.54 7.32
CA ARG A 125 6.64 10.08 6.86
C ARG A 125 7.13 8.84 7.60
N ALA A 126 6.91 8.74 8.91
CA ALA A 126 7.26 7.55 9.67
C ALA A 126 6.48 6.32 9.17
N SER A 127 5.18 6.46 8.90
CA SER A 127 4.39 5.38 8.30
C SER A 127 4.84 5.04 6.87
N THR A 128 5.31 6.02 6.08
CA THR A 128 5.88 5.78 4.73
C THR A 128 7.15 4.95 4.86
N ALA A 129 8.07 5.34 5.74
CA ALA A 129 9.31 4.61 5.97
C ALA A 129 9.05 3.17 6.44
N LEU A 130 8.04 2.97 7.31
CA LEU A 130 7.60 1.62 7.70
C LEU A 130 7.03 0.83 6.52
N GLN A 131 6.27 1.48 5.63
CA GLN A 131 5.71 0.87 4.43
C GLN A 131 6.80 0.47 3.43
N GLU A 132 7.77 1.35 3.18
CA GLU A 132 8.93 1.08 2.33
C GLU A 132 9.75 -0.08 2.88
N ARG A 133 9.98 -0.11 4.19
CA ARG A 133 10.67 -1.23 4.84
C ARG A 133 9.91 -2.55 4.70
N ARG A 134 8.58 -2.54 4.79
CA ARG A 134 7.74 -3.72 4.55
C ARG A 134 7.85 -4.18 3.09
N ARG A 135 7.72 -3.26 2.13
CA ARG A 135 7.87 -3.55 0.69
C ARG A 135 9.25 -4.13 0.37
N ALA A 136 10.31 -3.57 0.94
CA ALA A 136 11.67 -4.08 0.76
C ALA A 136 11.81 -5.52 1.28
N LYS A 137 11.21 -5.83 2.44
CA LYS A 137 11.16 -7.18 2.98
C LYS A 137 10.37 -8.14 2.09
N GLU A 138 9.19 -7.73 1.62
CA GLU A 138 8.37 -8.54 0.69
C GLU A 138 9.14 -8.83 -0.61
N MET A 139 9.85 -7.84 -1.15
CA MET A 139 10.69 -7.99 -2.34
C MET A 139 11.87 -8.94 -2.10
N GLN A 140 12.52 -8.85 -0.93
CA GLN A 140 13.57 -9.78 -0.52
C GLN A 140 13.03 -11.21 -0.39
N ASP A 141 11.85 -11.39 0.21
CA ASP A 141 11.22 -12.70 0.38
C ASP A 141 10.78 -13.32 -0.95
N THR A 142 10.38 -12.50 -1.92
CA THR A 142 10.11 -12.92 -3.29
C THR A 142 11.39 -13.31 -4.01
N ALA A 143 12.45 -12.49 -3.95
CA ALA A 143 13.75 -12.80 -4.57
C ALA A 143 14.35 -14.10 -4.01
N ASN A 144 14.30 -14.31 -2.70
CA ASN A 144 14.74 -15.54 -2.05
C ASN A 144 13.93 -16.76 -2.52
N SER A 145 12.61 -16.60 -2.69
CA SER A 145 11.76 -17.68 -3.18
C SER A 145 12.09 -18.05 -4.63
N LEU A 146 12.34 -17.06 -5.49
CA LEU A 146 12.74 -17.28 -6.88
C LEU A 146 14.10 -17.96 -6.94
N ARG A 147 15.08 -17.52 -6.13
CA ARG A 147 16.41 -18.12 -6.06
C ARG A 147 16.34 -19.61 -5.69
N LYS A 148 15.59 -19.96 -4.63
CA LYS A 148 15.40 -21.36 -4.22
C LYS A 148 14.76 -22.21 -5.32
N ARG A 149 13.80 -21.65 -6.07
CA ARG A 149 13.16 -22.35 -7.18
C ARG A 149 14.14 -22.59 -8.33
N LEU A 150 14.98 -21.61 -8.65
CA LEU A 150 16.03 -21.75 -9.66
C LEU A 150 17.07 -22.80 -9.24
N GLU A 151 17.54 -22.77 -7.98
CA GLU A 151 18.45 -23.78 -7.43
C GLU A 151 17.85 -25.19 -7.55
N ALA A 152 16.60 -25.38 -7.14
CA ALA A 152 15.91 -26.68 -7.23
C ALA A 152 15.76 -27.18 -8.69
N LEU A 153 15.58 -26.28 -9.65
CA LEU A 153 15.53 -26.62 -11.08
C LEU A 153 16.91 -26.93 -11.64
N GLN A 154 17.98 -26.33 -11.10
CA GLN A 154 19.35 -26.51 -11.56
C GLN A 154 20.04 -27.73 -10.96
N GLU A 155 19.73 -28.11 -9.72
CA GLU A 155 20.37 -29.23 -9.01
C GLU A 155 20.38 -30.54 -9.82
N PRO A 156 19.30 -30.97 -10.50
CA PRO A 156 19.32 -32.19 -11.33
C PRO A 156 20.27 -32.13 -12.53
N PHE A 157 20.61 -30.93 -13.01
CA PHE A 157 21.49 -30.73 -14.17
C PHE A 157 22.93 -30.37 -13.79
N LYS A 158 23.21 -30.28 -12.49
CA LYS A 158 24.51 -29.88 -11.97
C LYS A 158 25.55 -30.95 -12.28
N GLY A 159 26.55 -30.59 -13.08
CA GLY A 159 27.61 -31.51 -13.53
C GLY A 159 27.35 -32.20 -14.87
N LEU A 160 26.18 -31.99 -15.50
CA LEU A 160 25.94 -32.44 -16.88
C LEU A 160 26.61 -31.48 -17.88
N SER A 161 27.20 -32.04 -18.93
CA SER A 161 27.62 -31.26 -20.10
C SER A 161 26.40 -30.79 -20.90
N LYS A 162 26.56 -29.76 -21.74
CA LYS A 162 25.48 -29.25 -22.60
C LYS A 162 24.85 -30.33 -23.47
N ALA A 163 25.64 -31.30 -23.95
CA ALA A 163 25.15 -32.42 -24.75
C ALA A 163 24.26 -33.36 -23.91
N GLN A 164 24.68 -33.70 -22.69
CA GLN A 164 23.91 -34.55 -21.77
C GLN A 164 22.63 -33.86 -21.29
N MET A 165 22.66 -32.54 -21.08
CA MET A 165 21.44 -31.78 -20.76
C MET A 165 20.43 -31.82 -21.92
N ALA A 166 20.90 -31.70 -23.17
CA ALA A 166 20.03 -31.75 -24.34
C ALA A 166 19.35 -33.11 -24.50
N GLU A 167 20.05 -34.21 -24.18
CA GLU A 167 19.51 -35.56 -24.23
C GLU A 167 18.42 -35.78 -23.15
N VAL A 168 18.62 -35.26 -21.93
CA VAL A 168 17.62 -35.33 -20.84
C VAL A 168 16.38 -34.48 -21.13
N LEU A 169 16.52 -33.36 -21.86
CA LEU A 169 15.42 -32.47 -22.23
C LEU A 169 14.65 -32.90 -23.50
N GLN A 170 15.15 -33.88 -24.25
CA GLN A 170 14.50 -34.42 -25.46
C GLN A 170 13.53 -35.58 -25.19
N VAL A 171 13.34 -35.96 -23.91
CA VAL A 171 12.39 -36.99 -23.48
C VAL A 171 11.03 -36.38 -23.14
#